data_AF-A0A9D1ITE2-F1
#
_entry.id   AF-A0A9D1ITE2-F1
#
_cell.length_a   1.000
_cell.length_b   1.000
_cell.length_c   1.000
_cell.angle_alpha   90.00
_cell.angle_beta   90.00
_cell.angle_gamma   90.00
#
_symmetry.space_group_name_H-M   'P 1'
#
loop_
_entity.id
_entity.type
_entity.pdbx_description
1 polymer ?
#
loop_
_entity_poly.entity_id
_entity_poly.type
_entity_poly.pdbx_seq_one_letter_code
_entity_poly.pdbx_strand_id
1 'polypeptide(L)'
;MKPMKESEALFCSHYLRCRNVREAASLAGLPGGEGEGYRLLGQRRVQRRLNQTGFEPLLELAQAGLRRLAFGSNADGIRLALTPPEQALEQLEHWDLFGVSAVKRGKDGGVEVQFYNRFEALELLCCLGQEQEQAKDGLSFCRALEAAAGEGEE
;
A
#
# COMPACT_ATOMS: atom_id res chain seq x y z
N MET A 1 -21.94 -19.62 -4.85
CA MET A 1 -20.56 -19.30 -4.43
C MET A 1 -20.57 -19.14 -2.91
N LYS A 2 -19.62 -19.72 -2.17
CA LYS A 2 -19.53 -19.45 -0.72
C LYS A 2 -19.20 -17.96 -0.50
N PRO A 3 -19.88 -17.27 0.43
CA PRO A 3 -19.57 -15.89 0.77
C PRO A 3 -18.14 -15.76 1.31
N MET A 4 -17.48 -14.65 0.98
CA MET A 4 -16.14 -14.33 1.49
C MET A 4 -16.23 -14.07 3.00
N LYS A 5 -15.27 -14.58 3.76
CA LYS A 5 -15.21 -14.30 5.21
C LYS A 5 -14.84 -12.83 5.43
N GLU A 6 -15.23 -12.26 6.57
CA GLU A 6 -14.90 -10.88 6.91
C GLU A 6 -13.39 -10.62 6.91
N SER A 7 -12.59 -11.52 7.48
CA SER A 7 -11.13 -11.42 7.48
C SER A 7 -10.51 -11.49 6.06
N GLU A 8 -11.12 -12.24 5.15
CA GLU A 8 -10.69 -12.31 3.74
C GLU A 8 -11.02 -11.00 3.01
N ALA A 9 -12.16 -10.36 3.33
CA ALA A 9 -12.55 -9.08 2.77
C ALA A 9 -11.65 -7.94 3.30
N LEU A 10 -11.39 -7.91 4.61
CA LEU A 10 -10.44 -6.98 5.23
C LEU A 10 -9.05 -7.17 4.65
N PHE A 11 -8.59 -8.41 4.46
CA PHE A 11 -7.32 -8.70 3.80
C PHE A 11 -7.26 -8.09 2.40
N CYS A 12 -8.30 -8.25 1.57
CA CYS A 12 -8.33 -7.64 0.25
C CYS A 12 -8.24 -6.11 0.33
N SER A 13 -9.00 -5.48 1.21
CA SER A 13 -8.99 -4.01 1.40
C SER A 13 -7.64 -3.48 1.87
N HIS A 14 -7.03 -4.14 2.86
CA HIS A 14 -5.70 -3.78 3.33
C HIS A 14 -4.64 -4.03 2.26
N TYR A 15 -4.72 -5.16 1.54
CA TYR A 15 -3.78 -5.49 0.47
C TYR A 15 -3.85 -4.51 -0.70
N LEU A 16 -5.03 -4.03 -1.09
CA LEU A 16 -5.14 -2.96 -2.08
C LEU A 16 -4.47 -1.67 -1.58
N ARG A 17 -4.70 -1.31 -0.31
CA ARG A 17 -4.14 -0.10 0.30
C ARG A 17 -2.63 -0.10 0.44
N CYS A 18 -2.03 -1.21 0.89
CA CYS A 18 -0.60 -1.27 1.24
C CYS A 18 0.23 -2.12 0.29
N ARG A 19 -0.37 -2.93 -0.60
CA ARG A 19 0.34 -3.87 -1.50
C ARG A 19 1.39 -4.72 -0.76
N ASN A 20 1.11 -5.04 0.49
CA ASN A 20 1.98 -5.77 1.40
C ASN A 20 1.19 -6.94 2.01
N VAL A 21 1.59 -8.16 1.70
CA VAL A 21 0.85 -9.36 2.13
C VAL A 21 0.94 -9.54 3.65
N ARG A 22 2.12 -9.33 4.23
CA ARG A 22 2.34 -9.44 5.68
C ARG A 22 1.51 -8.43 6.44
N GLU A 23 1.60 -7.16 6.07
CA GLU A 23 0.88 -6.08 6.72
C GLU A 23 -0.63 -6.24 6.55
N ALA A 24 -1.11 -6.58 5.34
CA ALA A 24 -2.52 -6.82 5.09
C ALA A 24 -3.06 -8.02 5.89
N ALA A 25 -2.28 -9.09 6.00
CA ALA A 25 -2.65 -10.26 6.79
C ALA A 25 -2.72 -9.95 8.28
N SER A 26 -1.75 -9.16 8.79
CA SER A 26 -1.72 -8.71 10.18
C SER A 26 -2.92 -7.82 10.51
N LEU A 27 -3.20 -6.81 9.66
CA LEU A 27 -4.32 -5.88 9.86
C LEU A 27 -5.68 -6.59 9.75
N ALA A 28 -5.78 -7.59 8.87
CA ALA A 28 -6.98 -8.38 8.69
C ALA A 28 -7.17 -9.49 9.75
N GLY A 29 -6.23 -9.66 10.67
CA GLY A 29 -6.28 -10.68 11.71
C GLY A 29 -6.28 -12.12 11.17
N LEU A 30 -5.55 -12.38 10.08
CA LEU A 30 -5.48 -13.73 9.51
C LEU A 30 -4.73 -14.67 10.47
N PRO A 31 -5.34 -15.79 10.91
CA PRO A 31 -4.71 -16.69 11.87
C PRO A 31 -3.43 -17.35 11.34
N GLY A 32 -3.32 -17.57 10.02
CA GLY A 32 -2.07 -18.02 9.38
C GLY A 32 -1.14 -16.89 8.95
N GLY A 33 -1.40 -15.65 9.36
CA GLY A 33 -0.59 -14.47 9.04
C GLY A 33 -0.28 -14.33 7.55
N GLU A 34 0.95 -13.96 7.24
CA GLU A 34 1.43 -13.74 5.88
C GLU A 34 1.25 -14.97 4.97
N GLY A 35 1.52 -16.18 5.48
CA GLY A 35 1.39 -17.43 4.70
C GLY A 35 -0.05 -17.68 4.26
N GLU A 36 -1.02 -17.38 5.13
CA GLU A 36 -2.43 -17.41 4.74
C GLU A 36 -2.78 -16.30 3.74
N GLY A 37 -2.16 -15.12 3.87
CA GLY A 37 -2.27 -14.03 2.89
C GLY A 37 -1.87 -14.45 1.48
N TYR A 38 -0.69 -15.08 1.30
CA TYR A 38 -0.25 -15.60 0.00
C TYR A 38 -1.21 -16.66 -0.54
N ARG A 39 -1.68 -17.56 0.32
CA ARG A 39 -2.67 -18.58 -0.05
C ARG A 39 -3.99 -17.95 -0.51
N LEU A 40 -4.43 -16.85 0.11
CA LEU A 40 -5.62 -16.12 -0.31
C LEU A 40 -5.42 -15.47 -1.68
N LEU A 41 -4.27 -14.85 -1.93
CA LEU A 41 -3.95 -14.28 -3.25
C LEU A 41 -3.97 -15.32 -4.37
N GLY A 42 -3.62 -16.58 -4.11
CA GLY A 42 -3.75 -17.65 -5.11
C GLY A 42 -5.19 -18.02 -5.50
N GLN A 43 -6.21 -17.53 -4.79
CA GLN A 43 -7.60 -17.96 -5.02
C GLN A 43 -8.32 -17.09 -6.04
N ARG A 44 -8.96 -17.73 -7.04
CA ARG A 44 -9.74 -17.07 -8.10
C ARG A 44 -10.82 -16.10 -7.59
N ARG A 45 -11.37 -16.32 -6.39
CA ARG A 45 -12.36 -15.43 -5.77
C ARG A 45 -11.75 -14.13 -5.25
N VAL A 46 -10.55 -14.23 -4.65
CA VAL A 46 -9.78 -13.07 -4.16
C VAL A 46 -9.27 -12.29 -5.36
N GLN A 47 -8.70 -12.97 -6.35
CA GLN A 47 -8.30 -12.34 -7.61
C GLN A 47 -9.48 -11.64 -8.30
N ARG A 48 -10.67 -12.26 -8.34
CA ARG A 48 -11.87 -11.58 -8.82
C ARG A 48 -12.23 -10.35 -7.98
N ARG A 49 -12.13 -10.42 -6.65
CA ARG A 49 -12.42 -9.28 -5.77
C ARG A 49 -11.45 -8.11 -6.03
N LEU A 50 -10.16 -8.41 -6.15
CA LEU A 50 -9.09 -7.43 -6.44
C LEU A 50 -9.20 -6.85 -7.85
N ASN A 51 -9.69 -7.64 -8.82
CA ASN A 51 -9.88 -7.18 -10.20
C ASN A 51 -11.24 -6.49 -10.41
N GLN A 52 -12.26 -6.84 -9.62
CA GLN A 52 -13.57 -6.16 -9.61
C GLN A 52 -13.46 -4.73 -9.07
N THR A 53 -12.47 -4.48 -8.20
CA THR A 53 -12.10 -3.12 -7.81
C THR A 53 -11.41 -2.33 -8.93
N GLY A 54 -11.18 -2.94 -10.10
CA GLY A 54 -10.58 -2.29 -11.26
C GLY A 54 -9.06 -2.33 -11.22
N PHE A 55 -8.44 -2.31 -12.40
CA PHE A 55 -7.01 -2.04 -12.54
C PHE A 55 -6.77 -0.68 -11.88
N GLU A 56 -6.09 -0.67 -10.73
CA GLU A 56 -5.87 0.56 -9.99
C GLU A 56 -5.14 1.55 -10.90
N PRO A 57 -5.67 2.76 -11.13
CA PRO A 57 -4.95 3.80 -11.86
C PRO A 57 -3.55 3.92 -11.26
N LEU A 58 -2.54 4.23 -12.08
CA LEU A 58 -1.16 4.46 -11.63
C LEU A 58 -1.09 5.33 -10.35
N LEU A 59 -2.04 6.26 -10.22
CA LEU A 59 -2.25 7.09 -9.04
C LEU A 59 -2.53 6.30 -7.75
N GLU A 60 -3.41 5.31 -7.76
CA GLU A 60 -3.73 4.49 -6.59
C GLU A 60 -2.54 3.62 -6.17
N LEU A 61 -1.80 3.05 -7.14
CA LEU A 61 -0.56 2.32 -6.89
C LEU A 61 0.52 3.24 -6.29
N ALA A 62 0.68 4.44 -6.83
CA ALA A 62 1.59 5.45 -6.28
C ALA A 62 1.19 5.85 -4.86
N GLN A 63 -0.10 6.09 -4.60
CA GLN A 63 -0.60 6.38 -3.26
C GLN A 63 -0.38 5.20 -2.30
N ALA A 64 -0.53 3.95 -2.73
CA ALA A 64 -0.23 2.78 -1.91
C ALA A 64 1.25 2.72 -1.52
N GLY A 65 2.15 2.98 -2.47
CA GLY A 65 3.59 3.09 -2.20
C GLY A 65 3.92 4.22 -1.23
N LEU A 66 3.38 5.42 -1.45
CA LEU A 66 3.58 6.57 -0.55
C LEU A 66 3.03 6.30 0.86
N ARG A 67 1.88 5.62 0.98
CA ARG A 67 1.34 5.21 2.29
C ARG A 67 2.26 4.23 3.00
N ARG A 68 2.88 3.27 2.29
CA ARG A 68 3.91 2.40 2.89
C ARG A 68 5.13 3.20 3.36
N LEU A 69 5.61 4.18 2.58
CA LEU A 69 6.73 5.02 3.01
C LEU A 69 6.38 5.87 4.25
N ALA A 70 5.19 6.47 4.27
CA ALA A 70 4.75 7.35 5.36
C ALA A 70 4.45 6.58 6.66
N PHE A 71 3.73 5.45 6.56
CA PHE A 71 3.13 4.77 7.71
C PHE A 71 3.68 3.37 7.98
N GLY A 72 4.39 2.78 7.02
CA GLY A 72 4.93 1.42 7.14
C GLY A 72 5.99 1.29 8.24
N SER A 73 6.17 0.06 8.71
CA SER A 73 7.19 -0.29 9.70
C SER A 73 8.58 -0.30 9.08
N ASN A 74 9.56 0.27 9.79
CA ASN A 74 10.99 0.16 9.44
C ASN A 74 11.69 -0.96 10.22
N ALA A 75 10.94 -1.81 10.95
CA ALA A 75 11.51 -2.80 11.86
C ALA A 75 12.49 -3.74 11.16
N ASP A 76 12.17 -4.20 9.94
CA ASP A 76 13.03 -5.11 9.18
C ASP A 76 14.30 -4.41 8.64
N GLY A 77 14.23 -3.11 8.32
CA GLY A 77 15.43 -2.33 7.99
C GLY A 77 16.32 -2.05 9.21
N ILE A 78 15.74 -1.87 10.40
CA ILE A 78 16.49 -1.75 11.65
C ILE A 78 17.11 -3.11 12.01
N ARG A 79 16.35 -4.19 11.85
CA ARG A 79 16.82 -5.56 12.03
C ARG A 79 18.01 -5.87 11.12
N LEU A 80 17.99 -5.39 9.88
CA LEU A 80 19.12 -5.50 8.95
C LEU A 80 20.40 -4.86 9.50
N ALA A 81 20.32 -3.69 10.12
CA ALA A 81 21.49 -3.04 10.72
C ALA A 81 22.04 -3.78 11.95
N LEU A 82 21.19 -4.50 12.68
CA LEU A 82 21.54 -5.19 13.93
C LEU A 82 21.94 -6.66 13.73
N THR A 83 21.64 -7.24 12.58
CA THR A 83 21.87 -8.67 12.32
C THR A 83 23.24 -8.88 11.65
N PRO A 84 24.04 -9.87 12.10
CA PRO A 84 25.28 -10.24 11.43
C PRO A 84 25.06 -10.55 9.93
N PRO A 85 25.95 -10.11 9.02
CA PRO A 85 25.73 -10.23 7.57
C PRO A 85 25.42 -11.65 7.09
N GLU A 86 26.14 -12.64 7.60
CA GLU A 86 25.95 -14.06 7.28
C GLU A 86 24.53 -14.55 7.63
N GLN A 87 23.97 -14.13 8.76
CA GLN A 87 22.62 -14.48 9.19
C GLN A 87 21.56 -13.68 8.43
N ALA A 88 21.86 -12.42 8.10
CA ALA A 88 20.97 -11.55 7.36
C ALA A 88 20.72 -12.08 5.94
N LEU A 89 21.76 -12.58 5.25
CA LEU A 89 21.65 -13.10 3.88
C LEU A 89 20.69 -14.29 3.76
N GLU A 90 20.66 -15.17 4.77
CA GLU A 90 19.75 -16.34 4.78
C GLU A 90 18.27 -15.95 4.96
N GLN A 91 18.00 -14.80 5.57
CA GLN A 91 16.63 -14.37 5.90
C GLN A 91 16.15 -13.18 5.08
N LEU A 92 17.01 -12.61 4.23
CA LEU A 92 16.79 -11.32 3.57
C LEU A 92 15.50 -11.29 2.74
N GLU A 93 15.15 -12.41 2.10
CA GLU A 93 13.93 -12.56 1.28
C GLU A 93 12.63 -12.48 2.10
N HIS A 94 12.70 -12.64 3.42
CA HIS A 94 11.58 -12.61 4.35
C HIS A 94 11.41 -11.25 5.05
N TRP A 95 12.27 -10.27 4.75
CA TRP A 95 12.29 -8.97 5.41
C TRP A 95 11.62 -7.91 4.51
N ASP A 96 10.76 -7.09 5.10
CA ASP A 96 10.17 -5.95 4.42
C ASP A 96 11.13 -4.76 4.42
N LEU A 97 11.94 -4.68 3.37
CA LEU A 97 12.92 -3.60 3.18
C LEU A 97 12.37 -2.45 2.32
N PHE A 98 11.06 -2.35 2.12
CA PHE A 98 10.44 -1.35 1.24
C PHE A 98 10.82 0.10 1.59
N GLY A 99 10.93 0.42 2.88
CA GLY A 99 11.29 1.76 3.34
C GLY A 99 12.78 2.12 3.23
N VAL A 100 13.64 1.17 2.87
CA VAL A 100 15.10 1.36 2.80
C VAL A 100 15.48 2.04 1.48
N SER A 101 16.16 3.19 1.57
CA SER A 101 16.62 3.97 0.42
C SER A 101 18.07 3.66 0.02
N ALA A 102 18.90 3.30 1.00
CA ALA A 102 20.28 2.88 0.76
C ALA A 102 20.79 1.99 1.88
N VAL A 103 21.73 1.11 1.53
CA VAL A 103 22.53 0.31 2.48
C VAL A 103 23.99 0.53 2.17
N LYS A 104 24.79 0.87 3.18
CA LYS A 104 26.24 1.06 3.05
C LYS A 104 26.97 0.21 4.08
N ARG A 105 28.14 -0.30 3.68
CA ARG A 105 29.03 -1.04 4.57
C ARG A 105 30.32 -0.25 4.80
N GLY A 106 30.60 0.03 6.07
CA GLY A 106 31.81 0.69 6.52
C GLY A 106 33.04 -0.21 6.42
N LYS A 107 34.23 0.39 6.47
CA LYS A 107 35.52 -0.32 6.42
C LYS A 107 35.76 -1.19 7.67
N ASP A 108 35.12 -0.83 8.78
CA ASP A 108 35.05 -1.56 10.05
C ASP A 108 34.01 -2.69 10.03
N GLY A 109 33.29 -2.86 8.93
CA GLY A 109 32.23 -3.85 8.78
C GLY A 109 30.86 -3.39 9.30
N GLY A 110 30.74 -2.16 9.83
CA GLY A 110 29.47 -1.58 10.24
C GLY A 110 28.49 -1.41 9.07
N VAL A 111 27.19 -1.55 9.33
CA VAL A 111 26.14 -1.39 8.31
C VAL A 111 25.33 -0.14 8.61
N GLU A 112 25.29 0.78 7.66
CA GLU A 112 24.43 1.97 7.70
C GLU A 112 23.21 1.72 6.80
N VAL A 113 22.02 1.83 7.37
CA VAL A 113 20.74 1.71 6.66
C VAL A 113 20.06 3.08 6.64
N GLN A 114 19.78 3.58 5.44
CA GLN A 114 19.06 4.82 5.23
C GLN A 114 17.61 4.52 4.82
N PHE A 115 16.68 5.37 5.25
CA PHE A 115 15.26 5.25 4.93
C PHE A 115 14.81 6.43 4.07
N TYR A 116 13.74 6.23 3.30
CA TYR A 116 13.05 7.35 2.64
C TYR A 116 12.48 8.34 3.65
N ASN A 117 12.37 9.61 3.25
CA ASN A 117 11.81 10.66 4.09
C ASN A 117 10.29 10.49 4.22
N ARG A 118 9.82 10.24 5.45
CA ARG A 118 8.39 10.05 5.73
C ARG A 118 7.58 11.33 5.55
N PHE A 119 8.19 12.50 5.80
CA PHE A 119 7.51 13.78 5.61
C PHE A 119 7.26 14.07 4.13
N GLU A 120 8.24 13.79 3.26
CA GLU A 120 8.07 13.93 1.81
C GLU A 120 6.96 13.02 1.28
N ALA A 121 6.87 11.79 1.78
CA ALA A 121 5.77 10.89 1.42
C ALA A 121 4.39 11.40 1.89
N LEU A 122 4.31 12.02 3.07
CA LEU A 122 3.10 12.65 3.60
C LEU A 122 2.70 13.89 2.80
N GLU A 123 3.66 14.74 2.44
CA GLU A 123 3.43 15.94 1.62
C GLU A 123 2.85 15.56 0.26
N LEU A 124 3.45 14.57 -0.42
CA LEU A 124 2.94 14.05 -1.69
C LEU A 124 1.53 13.47 -1.54
N LEU A 125 1.23 12.74 -0.46
CA LEU A 125 -0.11 12.23 -0.20
C LEU A 125 -1.14 13.35 0.00
N CYS A 126 -0.78 14.43 0.71
CA CYS A 126 -1.63 15.60 0.88
C CYS A 126 -1.92 16.29 -0.46
N CYS A 127 -0.90 16.52 -1.29
CA CYS A 127 -1.07 17.12 -2.63
C CYS A 127 -2.03 16.30 -3.50
N LEU A 128 -1.83 14.98 -3.57
CA LEU A 128 -2.72 14.10 -4.34
C LEU A 128 -4.15 14.08 -3.80
N GLY A 129 -4.34 14.26 -2.49
CA GLY A 129 -5.65 14.38 -1.87
C GLY A 129 -6.38 15.66 -2.31
N GLN A 130 -5.67 16.79 -2.32
CA GLN A 130 -6.20 18.09 -2.74
C GLN A 130 -6.58 18.11 -4.22
N GLU A 131 -5.74 17.54 -5.10
CA GLU A 131 -6.02 17.44 -6.53
C GLU A 131 -7.28 16.61 -6.82
N GLN A 132 -7.49 15.52 -6.08
CA GLN A 132 -8.72 14.71 -6.22
C GLN A 132 -9.97 15.44 -5.73
N GLU A 133 -9.86 16.26 -4.68
CA GLU A 133 -10.97 17.05 -4.16
C GLU A 133 -11.38 18.16 -5.14
N GLN A 134 -10.39 18.89 -5.68
CA GLN A 134 -10.61 19.89 -6.72
C GLN A 134 -11.21 19.32 -8.01
N ALA A 135 -10.76 18.13 -8.44
CA ALA A 135 -11.32 17.46 -9.61
C ALA A 135 -12.80 17.09 -9.42
N LYS A 136 -13.19 16.68 -8.20
CA LYS A 136 -14.59 16.37 -7.87
C LYS A 136 -15.46 17.63 -7.84
N ASP A 137 -14.92 18.73 -7.32
CA ASP A 137 -15.61 20.03 -7.32
C ASP A 137 -15.83 20.58 -8.73
N GLY A 138 -14.84 20.44 -9.62
CA GLY A 138 -15.01 20.80 -11.04
C GLY A 138 -16.12 20.00 -11.73
N LEU A 139 -16.17 18.69 -11.49
CA LEU A 139 -17.22 17.82 -12.03
C LEU A 139 -18.60 18.11 -11.46
N SER A 140 -18.70 18.44 -10.16
CA SER A 140 -19.97 18.80 -9.54
C SER A 140 -20.49 20.13 -10.09
N PHE A 141 -19.60 21.09 -10.33
CA PHE A 141 -19.93 22.36 -11.00
C PHE A 141 -20.41 22.15 -12.44
N CYS A 142 -19.70 21.35 -13.25
CA CYS A 142 -20.13 21.04 -14.62
C CYS A 142 -21.52 20.39 -14.65
N ARG A 143 -21.79 19.44 -13.76
CA ARG A 143 -23.12 18.81 -13.65
C ARG A 143 -24.21 19.79 -13.25
N ALA A 144 -23.91 20.74 -12.36
CA ALA A 144 -24.86 21.78 -11.98
C ALA A 144 -25.20 22.70 -13.16
N LEU A 145 -24.22 23.04 -14.00
CA LEU A 145 -24.46 23.81 -15.23
C LEU A 145 -25.31 23.04 -16.24
N GLU A 146 -25.05 21.74 -16.44
CA GLU A 146 -25.84 20.89 -17.33
C GLU A 146 -27.31 20.78 -16.86
N ALA A 147 -27.54 20.63 -15.56
CA ALA A 147 -28.89 20.59 -14.99
C ALA A 147 -29.63 21.93 -15.17
N ALA A 148 -28.96 23.05 -14.90
CA ALA A 148 -29.56 24.38 -15.08
C ALA A 148 -29.89 24.71 -16.55
N ALA A 149 -29.15 24.15 -17.51
CA ALA A 149 -29.43 24.32 -18.94
C ALA A 149 -30.61 23.47 -19.43
N GLY A 150 -30.89 22.33 -18.78
CA GLY A 150 -32.01 21.44 -19.15
C GLY A 150 -33.37 21.88 -18.60
N GLU A 151 -33.42 22.76 -17.60
CA GLU A 151 -34.66 23.27 -17.00
C GLU A 151 -35.29 24.45 -17.79
N GLY A 152 -34.70 24.86 -18.92
CA GLY A 152 -35.16 25.99 -19.74
C GLY A 152 -35.98 25.65 -20.99
N GLU A 153 -36.35 24.38 -21.21
CA GLU A 153 -37.05 23.91 -22.43
C GLU A 153 -38.53 23.48 -22.21
N GLU A 154 -39.18 23.82 -21.09
CA GLU A 154 -40.64 23.62 -20.89
C GLU A 154 -41.47 24.89 -21.08
#